data_AF-A0A396JCB4-F1
#
_entry.id   AF-A0A396JCB4-F1
#
_cell.length_a   1.000
_cell.length_b   1.000
_cell.length_c   1.000
_cell.angle_alpha   90.00
_cell.angle_beta   90.00
_cell.angle_gamma   90.00
#
_symmetry.space_group_name_H-M   'P 1'
#
loop_
_entity.id
_entity.type
_entity.pdbx_description
1 polymer ?
#
loop_
_entity_poly.entity_id
_entity_poly.type
_entity_poly.pdbx_seq_one_letter_code
_entity_poly.pdbx_strand_id
1 'polypeptide(L)'
;MFTEAITVNGPEQFGNIQVPKRASYIRVIMLELSRIASHLLWLGPFMADIGAQTPFFYIFRERELIYDLFEAATGMTMMLNYFRIGGVAADLPYGWIDKCFDFCNYFLTRVIEYQKLITRNPIFLVRVEGVGVVGREEVINWGLSGRYFRLP
;
A
#
# COMPACT_ATOMS: atom_id res chain seq x y z
N MET A 1 -6.49 7.38 0.28
CA MET A 1 -5.54 7.97 1.25
C MET A 1 -4.32 8.66 0.63
N PHE A 2 -3.56 8.09 -0.31
CA PHE A 2 -2.41 8.82 -0.90
C PHE A 2 -2.81 10.14 -1.56
N THR A 3 -3.91 10.14 -2.31
CA THR A 3 -4.49 11.34 -2.93
C THR A 3 -4.89 12.38 -1.87
N GLU A 4 -5.57 11.94 -0.81
CA GLU A 4 -5.96 12.78 0.33
C GLU A 4 -4.74 13.41 1.03
N ALA A 5 -3.64 12.67 1.15
CA ALA A 5 -2.43 13.21 1.78
C ALA A 5 -1.81 14.32 0.94
N ILE A 6 -1.78 14.17 -0.39
CA ILE A 6 -1.25 15.19 -1.29
C ILE A 6 -2.14 16.45 -1.27
N THR A 7 -3.46 16.28 -1.33
CA THR A 7 -4.41 17.41 -1.32
C THR A 7 -4.40 18.19 0.00
N VAL A 8 -4.06 17.52 1.11
CA VAL A 8 -3.97 18.16 2.43
C VAL A 8 -2.60 18.79 2.67
N ASN A 9 -1.51 18.12 2.28
CA ASN A 9 -0.15 18.61 2.52
C ASN A 9 0.16 19.91 1.76
N GLY A 10 -0.38 20.10 0.55
CA GLY A 10 -0.17 21.32 -0.23
C GLY A 10 -0.63 22.59 0.52
N PRO A 11 -1.92 22.71 0.86
CA PRO A 11 -2.44 23.82 1.65
C PRO A 11 -1.77 23.99 3.03
N GLU A 12 -1.40 22.91 3.70
CA GLU A 12 -0.70 22.96 4.99
C GLU A 12 0.69 23.62 4.87
N GLN A 13 1.42 23.31 3.79
CA GLN A 13 2.71 23.94 3.50
C GLN A 13 2.54 25.41 3.14
N PHE A 14 1.56 25.76 2.30
CA PHE A 14 1.29 27.16 1.95
C PHE A 14 0.83 28.00 3.15
N GLY A 15 0.04 27.40 4.05
CA GLY A 15 -0.49 28.05 5.24
C GLY A 15 0.43 28.03 6.46
N ASN A 16 1.63 27.42 6.37
CA ASN A 16 2.53 27.18 7.51
C ASN A 16 1.81 26.57 8.73
N ILE A 17 0.85 25.67 8.50
CA ILE A 17 0.04 25.06 9.55
C ILE A 17 0.83 23.89 10.15
N GLN A 18 1.16 23.98 11.45
CA GLN A 18 1.81 22.87 12.14
C GLN A 18 0.80 21.79 12.55
N VAL A 19 0.95 20.61 11.97
CA VAL A 19 0.12 19.44 12.30
C VAL A 19 0.57 18.85 13.64
N PRO A 20 -0.35 18.48 14.55
CA PRO A 20 0.00 17.79 15.79
C PRO A 20 0.80 16.50 15.55
N LYS A 21 1.78 16.20 16.41
CA LYS A 21 2.64 15.01 16.28
C LYS A 21 1.84 13.70 16.19
N ARG A 22 0.78 13.55 17.01
CA ARG A 22 -0.09 12.36 16.99
C ARG A 22 -0.77 12.18 15.64
N ALA A 23 -1.29 13.26 15.06
CA ALA A 23 -1.93 13.23 13.74
C ALA A 23 -0.93 12.84 12.64
N SER A 24 0.32 13.31 12.72
CA SER A 24 1.38 12.90 11.78
C SER A 24 1.66 11.40 11.84
N TYR A 25 1.79 10.80 13.03
CA TYR A 25 1.99 9.35 13.17
C TYR A 25 0.81 8.55 12.61
N ILE A 26 -0.42 8.95 12.91
CA ILE A 26 -1.63 8.29 12.38
C ILE A 26 -1.65 8.35 10.85
N ARG A 27 -1.32 9.51 10.26
CA ARG A 27 -1.23 9.66 8.80
C ARG A 27 -0.20 8.70 8.21
N VAL A 28 0.99 8.59 8.81
CA VAL A 28 2.04 7.67 8.33
C VAL A 28 1.56 6.23 8.39
N ILE A 29 0.99 5.79 9.52
CA ILE A 29 0.49 4.41 9.68
C ILE A 29 -0.57 4.10 8.61
N MET A 30 -1.55 4.99 8.43
CA MET A 30 -2.61 4.83 7.44
C MET A 30 -2.07 4.82 6.00
N LEU A 31 -1.07 5.65 5.70
CA LEU A 31 -0.40 5.67 4.40
C LEU A 31 0.38 4.38 4.13
N GLU A 32 1.06 3.82 5.13
CA GLU A 32 1.78 2.56 4.98
C GLU A 32 0.82 1.37 4.83
N LEU A 33 -0.29 1.33 5.56
CA LEU A 33 -1.34 0.33 5.35
C LEU A 33 -1.93 0.43 3.93
N SER A 34 -2.20 1.66 3.47
CA SER A 34 -2.63 1.90 2.09
C SER A 34 -1.56 1.51 1.06
N ARG A 35 -0.27 1.62 1.41
CA ARG A 35 0.85 1.14 0.57
C ARG A 35 0.78 -0.36 0.40
N ILE A 36 0.62 -1.10 1.50
CA ILE A 36 0.53 -2.56 1.50
C ILE A 36 -0.65 -3.00 0.64
N ALA A 37 -1.84 -2.42 0.86
CA ALA A 37 -3.03 -2.72 0.06
C ALA A 37 -2.85 -2.44 -1.45
N SER A 38 -2.09 -1.40 -1.81
CA SER A 38 -1.76 -1.08 -3.20
C SER A 38 -0.80 -2.10 -3.83
N HIS A 39 0.23 -2.56 -3.09
CA HIS A 39 1.18 -3.55 -3.60
C HIS A 39 0.53 -4.93 -3.74
N LEU A 40 -0.37 -5.27 -2.82
CA LEU A 40 -1.22 -6.46 -2.91
C LEU A 40 -2.11 -6.41 -4.16
N LEU A 41 -2.79 -5.27 -4.41
CA LEU A 41 -3.59 -5.10 -5.62
C LEU A 41 -2.77 -5.10 -6.91
N TRP A 42 -1.49 -4.74 -6.87
CA TRP A 42 -0.61 -4.91 -8.03
C TRP A 42 -0.25 -6.38 -8.24
N LEU A 43 0.15 -7.09 -7.17
CA LEU A 43 0.60 -8.48 -7.26
C LEU A 43 -0.53 -9.44 -7.67
N GLY A 44 -1.73 -9.28 -7.14
CA GLY A 44 -2.84 -10.22 -7.35
C GLY A 44 -3.23 -10.38 -8.83
N PRO A 45 -3.75 -9.33 -9.48
CA PRO A 45 -4.08 -9.34 -10.91
C PRO A 45 -2.89 -9.70 -11.78
N PHE A 46 -1.69 -9.20 -11.48
CA PHE A 46 -0.49 -9.56 -12.23
C PHE A 46 -0.22 -11.08 -12.23
N MET A 47 -0.40 -11.75 -11.08
CA MET A 47 -0.30 -13.20 -11.01
C MET A 47 -1.44 -13.90 -11.76
N ALA A 48 -2.65 -13.34 -11.73
CA ALA A 48 -3.79 -13.85 -12.49
C ALA A 48 -3.58 -13.77 -14.01
N ASP A 49 -2.99 -12.66 -14.49
CA ASP A 49 -2.63 -12.46 -15.91
C ASP A 49 -1.53 -13.44 -16.36
N ILE A 50 -0.63 -13.80 -15.45
CA ILE A 50 0.36 -14.87 -15.66
C ILE A 50 -0.29 -16.27 -15.62
N GLY A 51 -1.56 -16.38 -15.22
CA GLY A 51 -2.31 -17.64 -15.19
C GLY A 51 -2.29 -18.36 -13.83
N ALA A 52 -1.75 -17.73 -12.78
CA ALA A 52 -1.85 -18.22 -11.41
C ALA A 52 -3.04 -17.56 -10.71
N GLN A 53 -4.18 -18.26 -10.70
CA GLN A 53 -5.41 -17.73 -10.09
C GLN A 53 -5.49 -17.92 -8.56
N THR A 54 -4.77 -18.88 -7.99
CA THR A 54 -4.85 -19.15 -6.55
C THR A 54 -4.28 -18.04 -5.66
N PRO A 55 -3.13 -17.39 -5.98
CA PRO A 55 -2.61 -16.29 -5.16
C PRO A 55 -3.51 -15.06 -5.20
N PHE A 56 -4.28 -14.88 -6.28
CA PHE A 56 -5.25 -13.78 -6.40
C PHE A 56 -6.25 -13.81 -5.24
N PHE A 57 -6.90 -14.94 -4.97
CA PHE A 57 -7.88 -15.04 -3.89
C PHE A 57 -7.28 -14.85 -2.50
N TYR A 58 -6.05 -15.31 -2.29
CA TYR A 58 -5.40 -15.13 -0.99
C TYR A 58 -5.11 -13.65 -0.74
N ILE A 59 -4.54 -12.96 -1.73
CA ILE A 59 -4.24 -11.52 -1.66
C ILE A 59 -5.48 -10.67 -1.35
N PHE A 60 -6.64 -11.00 -1.93
CA PHE A 60 -7.89 -10.32 -1.60
C PHE A 60 -8.35 -10.55 -0.15
N ARG A 61 -8.08 -11.73 0.42
CA ARG A 61 -8.36 -12.01 1.83
C ARG A 61 -7.54 -11.12 2.76
N GLU A 62 -6.25 -10.95 2.53
CA GLU A 62 -5.45 -10.03 3.36
C GLU A 62 -5.84 -8.57 3.15
N ARG A 63 -6.25 -8.22 1.94
CA ARG A 63 -6.72 -6.87 1.64
C ARG A 63 -8.00 -6.53 2.39
N GLU A 64 -8.89 -7.50 2.58
CA GLU A 64 -10.10 -7.33 3.38
C GLU A 64 -9.78 -7.03 4.85
N LEU A 65 -8.77 -7.68 5.43
CA LEU A 65 -8.32 -7.37 6.80
C LEU A 65 -7.83 -5.92 6.96
N ILE A 66 -7.19 -5.38 5.91
CA ILE A 66 -6.80 -3.96 5.91
C ILE A 66 -8.04 -3.06 5.82
N TYR A 67 -9.05 -3.50 5.06
CA TYR A 67 -10.31 -2.77 4.93
C TYR A 67 -11.12 -2.76 6.21
N ASP A 68 -11.15 -3.85 6.96
CA ASP A 68 -11.73 -3.88 8.31
C ASP A 68 -11.07 -2.86 9.24
N LEU A 69 -9.74 -2.68 9.14
CA LEU A 69 -9.01 -1.67 9.90
C LEU A 69 -9.36 -0.25 9.47
N PHE A 70 -9.56 -0.01 8.18
CA PHE A 70 -9.99 1.29 7.66
C PHE A 70 -11.42 1.62 8.04
N GLU A 71 -12.32 0.65 7.95
CA GLU A 71 -13.72 0.79 8.35
C GLU A 71 -13.81 1.07 9.84
N ALA A 72 -13.05 0.36 10.67
CA ALA A 72 -13.00 0.63 12.11
C ALA A 72 -12.55 2.06 12.43
N ALA A 73 -11.62 2.63 11.65
CA ALA A 73 -11.10 3.98 11.90
C ALA A 73 -11.97 5.11 11.31
N THR A 74 -12.66 4.86 10.19
CA THR A 74 -13.30 5.93 9.39
C THR A 74 -14.80 5.74 9.19
N GLY A 75 -15.31 4.53 9.43
CA GLY A 75 -16.67 4.12 9.09
C GLY A 75 -16.90 3.84 7.60
N MET A 76 -15.86 3.92 6.77
CA MET A 76 -15.94 3.67 5.32
C MET A 76 -14.84 2.68 4.89
N THR A 77 -15.10 1.91 3.84
CA THR A 77 -14.17 0.87 3.38
C THR A 77 -13.15 1.40 2.36
N MET A 78 -13.58 2.26 1.42
CA MET A 78 -12.73 2.76 0.33
C MET A 78 -12.53 4.28 0.29
N MET A 79 -13.61 5.06 0.38
CA MET A 79 -13.56 6.53 0.28
C MET A 79 -13.42 7.16 1.66
N LEU A 80 -12.22 7.03 2.22
CA LEU A 80 -11.98 7.22 3.66
C LEU A 80 -12.12 8.67 4.13
N ASN A 81 -11.82 9.67 3.28
CA ASN A 81 -11.95 11.11 3.60
C ASN A 81 -11.42 11.47 5.01
N TYR A 82 -10.35 10.79 5.41
CA TYR A 82 -9.91 10.74 6.80
C TYR A 82 -8.92 11.86 7.09
N PHE A 83 -8.10 12.21 6.10
CA PHE A 83 -7.19 13.34 6.21
C PHE A 83 -7.94 14.65 5.97
N ARG A 84 -7.75 15.58 6.90
CA ARG A 84 -8.30 16.94 6.84
C ARG A 84 -7.16 17.93 7.03
N ILE A 85 -7.30 19.12 6.47
CA ILE A 85 -6.34 20.21 6.66
C ILE A 85 -6.20 20.49 8.16
N GLY A 86 -4.98 20.43 8.67
CA GLY A 86 -4.64 20.57 10.09
C GLY A 86 -4.51 19.26 10.87
N GLY A 87 -4.83 18.11 10.28
CA GLY A 87 -4.63 16.81 10.92
C GLY A 87 -5.49 15.67 10.38
N VAL A 88 -6.31 15.11 11.25
CA VAL A 88 -7.11 13.90 10.97
C VAL A 88 -8.54 14.17 11.44
N ALA A 89 -9.53 13.61 10.75
CA ALA A 89 -10.94 13.83 11.05
C ALA A 89 -11.37 13.30 12.43
N ALA A 90 -10.87 12.12 12.81
CA ALA A 90 -11.14 11.47 14.09
C ALA A 90 -9.86 10.78 14.61
N ASP A 91 -9.79 10.56 15.92
CA ASP A 91 -8.72 9.73 16.50
C ASP A 91 -9.06 8.23 16.35
N LEU A 92 -8.05 7.39 16.51
CA LEU A 92 -8.21 5.93 16.41
C LEU A 92 -9.09 5.40 17.55
N PRO A 93 -10.01 4.44 17.28
CA PRO A 93 -10.81 3.84 18.33
C PRO A 93 -9.96 2.95 19.25
N TYR A 94 -10.47 2.71 20.46
CA TYR A 94 -9.79 1.87 21.44
C TYR A 94 -9.57 0.44 20.92
N GLY A 95 -8.37 -0.11 21.13
CA GLY A 95 -7.99 -1.45 20.66
C GLY A 95 -7.64 -1.55 19.17
N TRP A 96 -7.66 -0.44 18.41
CA TRP A 96 -7.28 -0.46 17.00
C TRP A 96 -5.80 -0.79 16.79
N ILE A 97 -4.94 -0.25 17.65
CA ILE A 97 -3.49 -0.45 17.58
C ILE A 97 -3.13 -1.93 17.73
N ASP A 98 -3.76 -2.61 18.70
CA ASP A 98 -3.54 -4.04 18.95
C ASP A 98 -3.94 -4.88 17.73
N LYS A 99 -5.12 -4.60 17.16
CA LYS A 99 -5.57 -5.23 15.90
C LYS A 99 -4.60 -4.99 14.75
N CYS A 100 -4.04 -3.79 14.64
CA CYS A 100 -3.03 -3.48 13.63
C CYS A 100 -1.75 -4.29 13.83
N PHE A 101 -1.32 -4.50 15.08
CA PHE A 101 -0.17 -5.36 15.38
C PHE A 101 -0.45 -6.83 15.04
N ASP A 102 -1.63 -7.34 15.38
CA ASP A 102 -2.03 -8.70 15.03
C ASP A 102 -2.05 -8.90 13.50
N PHE A 103 -2.56 -7.92 12.76
CA PHE A 103 -2.51 -7.91 11.30
C PHE A 103 -1.06 -7.96 10.79
N CYS A 104 -0.16 -7.14 11.33
CA CYS A 104 1.25 -7.14 10.92
C CYS A 104 1.92 -8.50 11.15
N ASN A 105 1.67 -9.14 12.29
CA ASN A 105 2.20 -10.47 12.62
C ASN A 105 1.67 -11.55 11.65
N TYR A 106 0.36 -11.51 11.38
CA TYR A 106 -0.28 -12.41 10.43
C TYR A 106 0.25 -12.22 9.00
N PHE A 107 0.32 -10.96 8.54
CA PHE A 107 0.72 -10.60 7.18
C PHE A 107 2.17 -11.01 6.89
N LEU A 108 3.08 -10.84 7.85
CA LEU A 108 4.49 -11.20 7.68
C LEU A 108 4.67 -12.70 7.36
N THR A 109 3.88 -13.56 7.99
CA THR A 109 3.89 -15.00 7.72
C THR A 109 3.39 -15.31 6.30
N ARG A 110 2.35 -14.60 5.84
CA ARG A 110 1.78 -14.76 4.49
C ARG A 110 2.72 -14.27 3.39
N VAL A 111 3.45 -13.18 3.62
CA VAL A 111 4.45 -12.69 2.67
C VAL A 111 5.52 -13.75 2.40
N ILE A 112 5.98 -14.46 3.44
CA ILE A 112 6.96 -15.55 3.28
C ILE A 112 6.38 -16.70 2.46
N GLU A 113 5.10 -17.03 2.67
CA GLU A 113 4.39 -18.04 1.89
C GLU A 113 4.31 -17.65 0.41
N TYR A 114 3.93 -16.40 0.11
CA TYR A 114 3.90 -15.89 -1.26
C TYR A 114 5.27 -15.89 -1.92
N GLN A 115 6.31 -15.49 -1.19
CA GLN A 115 7.67 -15.50 -1.71
C GLN A 115 8.11 -16.92 -2.10
N LYS A 116 7.77 -17.92 -1.27
CA LYS A 116 8.07 -19.33 -1.59
C LYS A 116 7.33 -19.81 -2.84
N LEU A 117 6.08 -19.39 -3.03
CA LEU A 117 5.25 -19.78 -4.16
C LEU A 117 5.67 -19.10 -5.48
N ILE A 118 6.11 -17.84 -5.42
CA ILE A 118 6.31 -17.02 -6.62
C ILE A 118 7.79 -16.94 -7.00
N THR A 119 8.68 -16.63 -6.05
CA THR A 119 10.06 -16.21 -6.36
C THR A 119 10.90 -17.30 -7.00
N ARG A 120 10.66 -18.57 -6.66
CA ARG A 120 11.42 -19.72 -7.20
C ARG A 120 10.66 -20.49 -8.27
N ASN A 121 9.51 -20.00 -8.73
CA ASN A 121 8.73 -20.69 -9.74
C ASN A 121 9.36 -20.45 -11.14
N PRO A 122 9.83 -21.51 -11.84
CA PRO A 122 10.43 -21.34 -13.16
C PRO A 122 9.46 -20.76 -14.20
N ILE A 123 8.16 -21.03 -14.10
CA ILE A 123 7.14 -20.49 -15.00
C ILE A 123 7.05 -18.97 -14.87
N PHE A 124 7.20 -18.46 -13.64
CA PHE A 124 7.18 -17.03 -13.36
C PHE A 124 8.44 -16.35 -13.88
N LEU A 125 9.62 -16.93 -13.63
CA LEU A 125 10.90 -16.38 -14.09
C LEU A 125 10.96 -16.28 -15.61
N VAL A 126 10.60 -17.35 -16.34
CA VAL A 126 10.61 -17.37 -17.81
C VAL A 126 9.70 -16.30 -18.43
N ARG A 127 8.63 -15.89 -17.73
CA ARG A 127 7.67 -14.90 -18.23
C ARG A 127 8.02 -13.45 -17.91
N VAL A 128 8.84 -13.22 -16.88
CA VAL A 128 9.14 -11.87 -16.38
C VAL A 128 10.58 -11.47 -16.70
N GLU A 129 11.51 -12.44 -16.73
CA GLU A 129 12.91 -12.18 -17.02
C GLU A 129 13.12 -11.75 -18.47
N GLY A 130 13.78 -10.60 -18.67
CA GLY A 130 14.04 -10.03 -19.99
C GLY A 130 12.89 -9.21 -20.59
N VAL A 131 11.76 -9.04 -19.89
CA VAL A 131 10.62 -8.25 -20.38
C VAL A 131 10.68 -6.83 -19.81
N GLY A 132 10.53 -5.82 -20.68
CA GLY A 132 10.41 -4.42 -20.25
C GLY A 132 11.71 -3.84 -19.66
N VAL A 133 12.85 -4.23 -20.21
CA VAL A 133 14.16 -3.64 -19.85
C VAL A 133 14.18 -2.20 -20.34
N VAL A 134 14.39 -1.25 -19.41
CA VAL A 134 14.46 0.19 -19.70
C VAL A 134 15.80 0.71 -19.20
N GLY A 135 16.51 1.49 -20.03
CA GLY A 135 17.77 2.11 -19.65
C GLY A 135 17.57 3.26 -18.66
N ARG A 136 18.56 3.53 -17.79
CA ARG A 136 18.46 4.63 -16.81
C ARG A 136 18.20 6.00 -17.44
N GLU A 137 18.79 6.26 -18.61
CA GLU A 137 18.59 7.51 -19.34
C GLU A 137 17.16 7.62 -19.87
N GLU A 138 16.58 6.52 -20.36
CA GLU A 138 15.19 6.47 -20.84
C GLU A 138 14.20 6.69 -19.70
N VAL A 139 14.46 6.11 -18.51
CA VAL A 139 13.64 6.33 -17.30
C VAL A 139 13.57 7.82 -16.96
N ILE A 140 14.70 8.54 -17.02
CA ILE A 140 14.75 9.97 -16.73
C ILE A 140 14.06 10.78 -17.83
N ASN A 141 14.36 10.48 -19.10
CA ASN A 141 13.79 11.20 -20.24
C ASN A 141 12.27 11.06 -20.32
N TRP A 142 11.71 9.91 -19.90
CA TRP A 142 10.26 9.68 -19.87
C TRP A 142 9.60 10.09 -18.55
N GLY A 143 10.37 10.59 -17.57
CA GLY A 143 9.85 11.00 -16.27
C GLY A 143 9.27 9.84 -15.44
N LEU A 144 9.74 8.61 -15.67
CA LEU A 144 9.31 7.44 -14.91
C LEU A 144 9.81 7.55 -13.45
N SER A 145 8.92 7.30 -12.49
CA SER A 145 9.20 7.42 -11.06
C SER A 145 8.79 6.17 -10.27
N GLY A 146 9.11 6.14 -8.97
CA GLY A 146 8.73 5.03 -8.10
C GLY A 146 9.57 3.77 -8.35
N ARG A 147 8.91 2.63 -8.64
CA ARG A 147 9.59 1.34 -8.77
C ARG A 147 10.54 1.30 -9.98
N TYR A 148 10.17 1.93 -11.09
CA TYR A 148 10.96 1.95 -12.33
C TYR A 148 12.34 2.60 -12.15
N PHE A 149 12.46 3.64 -11.32
CA PHE A 149 13.74 4.30 -11.03
C PHE A 149 14.62 3.53 -10.02
N ARG A 150 14.01 2.66 -9.20
CA ARG A 150 14.71 1.89 -8.15
C ARG A 150 15.14 0.50 -8.60
N LEU A 151 14.94 0.14 -9.86
CA LEU A 151 15.49 -1.08 -10.44
C LEU A 151 17.00 -0.87 -10.70
N PRO A 152 17.84 -1.88 -10.44
CA PRO A 152 19.28 -1.79 -10.71
C PRO A 152 19.57 -1.51 -12.19
#